data_AF-A0AAV3Q863-F1
#
_entry.id   AF-A0AAV3Q863-F1
#
_cell.length_a   1.000
_cell.length_b   1.000
_cell.length_c   1.000
_cell.angle_alpha   90.00
_cell.angle_beta   90.00
_cell.angle_gamma   90.00
#
_symmetry.space_group_name_H-M   'P 1'
#
loop_
_entity.id
_entity.type
_entity.pdbx_description
1 polymer ?
#
loop_
_entity_poly.entity_id
_entity_poly.type
_entity_poly.pdbx_seq_one_letter_code
_entity_poly.pdbx_strand_id
1 'polypeptide(L)'
;MPKFNTYDGMGDPSNHIKTYDSQLSFWETEADIYGRAFPSSLSGAALKWFHKLPPNSIDCWHDSVDLFMDKFGVSIVAEQDVEALMNLKKKP
;
A
#
# COMPACT_ATOMS: atom_id res chain seq x y z
N MET A 1 12.54 -0.70 -16.72
CA MET A 1 12.10 -0.41 -15.33
C MET A 1 12.07 -1.70 -14.56
N PRO A 2 12.47 -1.70 -13.27
CA PRO A 2 12.30 -2.86 -12.39
C PRO A 2 10.83 -3.30 -12.40
N LYS A 3 10.60 -4.61 -12.43
CA LYS A 3 9.26 -5.19 -12.32
C LYS A 3 8.94 -5.35 -10.84
N PHE A 4 7.99 -4.57 -10.35
CA PHE A 4 7.51 -4.71 -8.98
C PHE A 4 6.38 -5.74 -8.92
N ASN A 5 6.31 -6.46 -7.81
CA ASN A 5 5.06 -7.10 -7.42
C ASN A 5 4.00 -6.02 -7.21
N THR A 6 2.83 -6.18 -7.83
CA THR A 6 1.77 -5.16 -7.79
C THR A 6 0.80 -5.40 -6.65
N TYR A 7 0.49 -4.36 -5.88
CA TYR A 7 -0.56 -4.37 -4.88
C TYR A 7 -1.86 -3.84 -5.48
N ASP A 8 -2.92 -4.65 -5.46
CA ASP A 8 -4.23 -4.30 -6.05
C ASP A 8 -5.18 -3.59 -5.07
N GLY A 9 -4.81 -3.55 -3.78
CA GLY A 9 -5.66 -3.10 -2.69
C GLY A 9 -6.00 -4.20 -1.67
N MET A 10 -5.59 -5.46 -1.91
CA MET A 10 -5.86 -6.59 -1.03
C MET A 10 -4.58 -7.18 -0.41
N GLY A 11 -4.72 -7.73 0.79
CA GLY A 11 -3.60 -8.31 1.55
C GLY A 11 -2.85 -7.27 2.40
N ASP A 12 -1.72 -7.66 2.98
CA ASP A 12 -0.99 -6.85 3.96
C ASP A 12 -0.22 -5.68 3.30
N PRO A 13 -0.66 -4.41 3.49
CA PRO A 13 0.02 -3.25 2.94
C PRO A 13 1.41 -3.05 3.56
N SER A 14 1.63 -3.46 4.81
CA SER A 14 2.95 -3.38 5.47
C SER A 14 3.95 -4.32 4.79
N ASN A 15 3.51 -5.52 4.43
CA ASN A 15 4.32 -6.46 3.67
C ASN A 15 4.64 -5.94 2.26
N HIS A 16 3.69 -5.26 1.61
CA HIS A 16 3.93 -4.60 0.33
C HIS A 16 5.04 -3.55 0.43
N ILE A 17 4.97 -2.64 1.42
CA ILE A 17 6.00 -1.61 1.62
C ILE A 17 7.37 -2.23 1.86
N LYS A 18 7.49 -3.25 2.72
CA LYS A 18 8.76 -3.96 2.96
C LYS A 18 9.32 -4.61 1.69
N THR A 19 8.44 -5.23 0.91
CA THR A 19 8.82 -5.89 -0.34
C THR A 19 9.26 -4.87 -1.39
N TYR A 20 8.61 -3.71 -1.44
CA TYR A 20 8.97 -2.61 -2.32
C TYR A 20 10.34 -2.01 -1.95
N ASP A 21 10.55 -1.73 -0.66
CA ASP A 21 11.79 -1.18 -0.12
C ASP A 21 13.00 -2.09 -0.36
N SER A 22 12.84 -3.40 -0.14
CA SER A 22 13.87 -4.42 -0.41
C SER A 22 14.22 -4.51 -1.90
N GLN A 23 13.22 -4.43 -2.78
CA GLN A 23 13.45 -4.43 -4.23
C GLN A 23 14.25 -3.21 -4.66
N LEU A 24 13.88 -2.00 -4.22
CA LEU A 24 14.62 -0.80 -4.60
C LEU A 24 16.02 -0.73 -3.99
N SER A 25 16.20 -1.24 -2.78
CA SER A 25 17.53 -1.36 -2.17
C SER A 25 18.46 -2.26 -2.99
N PHE A 26 17.93 -3.32 -3.62
CA PHE A 26 18.68 -4.18 -4.53
C PHE A 26 19.13 -3.45 -5.81
N TRP A 27 18.38 -2.45 -6.28
CA TRP A 27 18.72 -1.68 -7.48
C TRP A 27 19.65 -0.49 -7.20
N GLU A 28 20.15 -0.31 -5.97
CA GLU A 28 20.92 0.86 -5.52
C GLU A 28 20.31 2.19 -5.98
N THR A 29 18.98 2.26 -6.00
CA THR A 29 18.27 3.46 -6.47
C THR A 29 18.28 4.57 -5.43
N GLU A 30 18.41 5.82 -5.90
CA GLU A 30 18.28 7.01 -5.06
C GLU A 30 16.89 7.09 -4.39
N ALA A 31 16.85 7.54 -3.13
CA ALA A 31 15.61 7.69 -2.36
C ALA A 31 14.53 8.53 -3.09
N ASP A 32 14.96 9.52 -3.89
CA ASP A 32 14.09 10.37 -4.71
C ASP A 32 13.36 9.61 -5.83
N ILE A 33 13.77 8.38 -6.14
CA ILE A 33 13.12 7.53 -7.14
C ILE A 33 12.01 6.70 -6.50
N TYR A 34 12.05 6.43 -5.19
CA TYR A 34 11.11 5.55 -4.49
C TYR A 34 9.67 6.07 -4.62
N GLY A 35 9.43 7.34 -4.28
CA GLY A 35 8.10 7.94 -4.42
C GLY A 35 7.61 7.99 -5.87
N ARG A 36 8.49 8.31 -6.82
CA ARG A 36 8.14 8.41 -8.25
C ARG A 36 7.85 7.06 -8.89
N ALA A 37 8.53 6.01 -8.45
CA ALA A 37 8.34 4.66 -8.96
C ALA A 37 7.18 3.91 -8.26
N PHE A 38 6.70 4.40 -7.11
CA PHE A 38 5.68 3.72 -6.31
C PHE A 38 4.39 3.38 -7.08
N PRO A 39 3.85 4.24 -7.96
CA PRO A 39 2.66 3.91 -8.75
C PRO A 39 2.84 2.67 -9.63
N SER A 40 4.08 2.37 -10.04
CA SER A 40 4.40 1.17 -10.85
C SER A 40 4.28 -0.13 -10.06
N SER A 41 4.22 -0.05 -8.71
CA SER A 41 3.98 -1.17 -7.81
C SER A 41 2.51 -1.32 -7.41
N LEU A 42 1.61 -0.52 -7.99
CA LEU A 42 0.18 -0.56 -7.68
C LEU A 42 -0.62 -1.06 -8.89
N SER A 43 -1.74 -1.71 -8.62
CA SER A 43 -2.73 -2.09 -9.62
C SER A 43 -4.14 -1.89 -9.08
N GLY A 44 -5.16 -2.20 -9.90
CA GLY A 44 -6.54 -2.29 -9.44
C GLY A 44 -7.06 -1.04 -8.70
N ALA A 45 -7.54 -1.24 -7.48
CA ALA A 45 -8.11 -0.18 -6.65
C ALA A 45 -7.02 0.74 -6.06
N ALA A 46 -5.85 0.19 -5.74
CA ALA A 46 -4.73 0.96 -5.19
C ALA A 46 -4.20 1.99 -6.20
N LEU A 47 -4.00 1.60 -7.46
CA LEU A 47 -3.56 2.54 -8.49
C LEU A 47 -4.60 3.63 -8.77
N LYS A 48 -5.90 3.26 -8.78
CA LYS A 48 -6.99 4.23 -8.93
C LYS A 48 -7.06 5.22 -7.78
N TRP A 49 -6.76 4.80 -6.56
CA TRP A 49 -6.66 5.69 -5.41
C TRP A 49 -5.48 6.65 -5.55
N PHE A 50 -4.31 6.15 -5.95
CA PHE A 50 -3.11 6.97 -6.11
C PHE A 50 -3.33 8.11 -7.11
N HIS A 51 -3.98 7.83 -8.26
CA HIS A 51 -4.29 8.85 -9.26
C HIS A 51 -5.34 9.89 -8.82
N LYS A 52 -6.05 9.66 -7.71
CA LYS A 52 -7.01 10.62 -7.14
C LYS A 52 -6.41 11.53 -6.08
N LEU A 53 -5.15 11.32 -5.70
CA LEU A 53 -4.48 12.18 -4.75
C LEU A 53 -4.37 13.61 -5.30
N PRO A 54 -4.54 14.63 -4.46
CA PRO A 54 -4.32 16.01 -4.87
C PRO A 54 -2.89 16.20 -5.41
N PRO A 55 -2.68 17.13 -6.35
CA PRO A 55 -1.33 17.53 -6.75
C PRO A 55 -0.49 17.93 -5.53
N ASN A 56 0.81 17.61 -5.53
CA ASN A 56 1.75 17.91 -4.44
C ASN A 56 1.38 17.28 -3.08
N SER A 57 0.61 16.18 -3.08
CA SER A 57 0.35 15.43 -1.84
C SER A 57 1.50 14.47 -1.46
N ILE A 58 2.47 14.31 -2.35
CA ILE A 58 3.63 13.43 -2.17
C ILE A 58 4.85 14.24 -2.55
N ASP A 59 5.63 14.66 -1.56
CA ASP A 59 6.90 15.36 -1.77
C ASP A 59 8.08 14.39 -1.64
N CYS A 60 7.92 13.33 -0.84
CA CYS A 60 8.94 12.30 -0.63
C CYS A 60 8.35 10.88 -0.49
N TRP A 61 9.24 9.89 -0.35
CA TRP A 61 8.85 8.51 -0.14
C TRP A 61 8.00 8.33 1.13
N HIS A 62 8.33 9.02 2.22
CA HIS A 62 7.60 8.92 3.48
C HIS A 62 6.13 9.35 3.32
N ASP A 63 5.84 10.41 2.56
CA ASP A 63 4.46 10.84 2.29
C ASP A 63 3.67 9.76 1.52
N SER A 64 4.34 9.05 0.60
CA SER A 64 3.73 7.93 -0.12
C SER A 64 3.35 6.79 0.83
N VAL A 65 4.23 6.47 1.77
CA VAL A 65 4.02 5.41 2.77
C VAL A 65 2.89 5.82 3.72
N ASP A 66 2.90 7.03 4.25
CA ASP A 66 1.91 7.50 5.21
C ASP A 66 0.50 7.53 4.60
N LEU A 67 0.34 8.10 3.41
CA LEU A 67 -0.96 8.12 2.70
C LEU A 67 -1.44 6.70 2.34
N PHE A 68 -0.52 5.82 1.94
CA PHE A 68 -0.85 4.45 1.60
C PHE A 68 -1.28 3.65 2.84
N MET A 69 -0.60 3.83 3.98
CA MET A 69 -0.93 3.17 5.23
C MET A 69 -2.20 3.73 5.87
N ASP A 70 -2.48 5.03 5.76
CA ASP A 70 -3.76 5.60 6.16
C ASP A 70 -4.91 4.98 5.36
N LYS A 71 -4.72 4.80 4.05
CA LYS A 71 -5.77 4.27 3.17
C LYS A 71 -5.99 2.77 3.31
N PHE A 72 -4.91 1.98 3.34
CA PHE A 72 -4.95 0.52 3.24
C PHE A 72 -4.56 -0.18 4.54
N GLY A 73 -3.81 0.48 5.43
CA GLY A 73 -3.34 -0.10 6.70
C GLY A 73 -4.47 -0.47 7.67
N VAL A 74 -5.59 0.25 7.63
CA VAL A 74 -6.77 -0.06 8.45
C VAL A 74 -7.62 -1.21 7.87
N SER A 75 -7.44 -1.54 6.58
CA SER A 75 -8.30 -2.52 5.89
C SER A 75 -8.12 -3.95 6.43
N ILE A 76 -6.94 -4.29 6.98
CA ILE A 76 -6.72 -5.59 7.66
C ILE A 76 -7.56 -5.69 8.93
N VAL A 77 -7.75 -4.57 9.65
CA VAL A 77 -8.54 -4.57 10.88
C VAL A 77 -10.02 -4.68 10.55
N ALA A 78 -10.49 -4.02 9.49
CA ALA A 78 -11.89 -4.08 9.09
C ALA A 78 -12.30 -5.49 8.62
N GLU A 79 -11.51 -6.17 7.77
CA GLU A 79 -11.87 -7.51 7.27
C GLU A 79 -11.80 -8.60 8.35
N GLN A 80 -10.82 -8.52 9.28
CA GLN A 80 -10.79 -9.42 10.44
C GLN A 80 -11.89 -9.09 11.47
N ASP A 81 -12.26 -7.82 11.60
CA ASP A 81 -13.36 -7.39 12.47
C ASP A 81 -14.70 -7.84 11.91
N VAL A 82 -14.95 -7.84 10.58
CA VAL A 82 -16.22 -8.38 10.06
C VAL A 82 -16.34 -9.88 10.36
N GLU A 83 -15.29 -10.67 10.19
CA GLU A 83 -15.33 -12.10 10.52
C GLU A 83 -15.47 -12.34 12.05
N ALA A 84 -14.79 -11.54 12.88
CA ALA A 84 -14.97 -11.56 14.33
C ALA A 84 -16.40 -11.15 14.76
N LEU A 85 -16.97 -10.12 14.13
CA LEU A 85 -18.35 -9.64 14.33
C LEU A 85 -19.38 -10.68 13.87
N MET A 86 -19.13 -11.40 12.78
CA MET A 86 -19.99 -12.48 12.30
C MET A 86 -19.96 -13.69 13.24
N ASN A 87 -18.83 -13.97 13.89
CA ASN A 87 -18.66 -15.06 14.85
C ASN A 87 -19.23 -14.75 16.25
N LEU A 88 -19.33 -13.48 16.65
CA LEU A 88 -19.94 -13.07 17.92
C LEU A 88 -21.48 -13.21 17.94
N LYS A 89 -22.14 -13.28 16.78
CA LYS A 89 -23.61 -13.44 16.68
C LYS A 89 -24.09 -14.89 16.78
N LYS A 90 -23.19 -15.86 16.89
CA LYS A 90 -23.55 -17.27 17.10
C LYS A 90 -23.21 -17.71 18.53
N LYS A 91 -24.03 -17.28 19.49
CA LYS A 91 -24.16 -17.98 20.77
C LYS A 91 -25.62 -18.44 20.92
N PRO A 92 -25.89 -19.76 20.98
CA PRO A 92 -27.15 -20.25 21.53
C PRO A 92 -27.23 -20.00 23.05
#